data_AF-A0A2M3Z7A8-F1
#
_entry.id   AF-A0A2M3Z7A8-F1
#
_cell.length_a   1.000
_cell.length_b   1.000
_cell.length_c   1.000
_cell.angle_alpha   90.00
_cell.angle_beta   90.00
_cell.angle_gamma   90.00
#
_symmetry.space_group_name_H-M   'P 1'
#
loop_
_entity.id
_entity.type
_entity.pdbx_description
1 polymer ?
#
loop_
_entity_poly.entity_id
_entity_poly.type
_entity_poly.pdbx_seq_one_letter_code
_entity_poly.pdbx_strand_id
1 'polypeptide(L)'
;RMTDASLPVVGGLRLRPLTKENILYYYFPLKGMVSYAALSVNVMNPSIAIRLLPKRDVTNFLLIHTIFGTTLFLFSRPHLKEVPTNKRLAFSVCGSVLFSFGSVLVWAVLRSAIPRNQGLATALGLSSGVLMAKLAYDYLETNDSNCAGTVAKKN
;
A
#
# COMPACT_ATOMS: atom_id res chain seq x y z
N ARG A 1 -19.16 14.84 20.01
CA ARG A 1 -18.17 15.17 21.07
C ARG A 1 -17.05 14.14 21.01
N MET A 2 -15.82 14.60 21.22
CA MET A 2 -14.48 13.94 21.17
C MET A 2 -13.86 13.86 19.76
N THR A 3 -13.17 14.89 19.25
CA THR A 3 -11.86 15.54 19.57
C THR A 3 -10.63 14.82 19.01
N ASP A 4 -9.78 15.65 18.40
CA ASP A 4 -8.45 15.43 17.84
C ASP A 4 -7.62 14.31 18.45
N ALA A 5 -6.88 13.61 17.58
CA ALA A 5 -5.50 13.23 17.88
C ALA A 5 -4.74 12.95 16.58
N SER A 6 -3.96 13.94 16.13
CA SER A 6 -2.72 13.69 15.42
C SER A 6 -1.93 12.69 16.26
N LEU A 7 -1.65 11.48 15.74
CA LEU A 7 -0.80 10.54 16.47
C LEU A 7 0.50 10.24 15.71
N PRO A 8 1.64 10.36 16.41
CA PRO A 8 2.95 10.33 15.82
C PRO A 8 3.31 8.89 15.46
N VAL A 9 4.08 8.77 14.40
CA VAL A 9 4.83 7.56 14.10
C VAL A 9 5.75 7.31 15.32
N VAL A 10 5.70 6.09 15.89
CA VAL A 10 6.48 5.58 17.04
C VAL A 10 5.89 5.84 18.43
N GLY A 11 5.25 4.80 19.01
CA GLY A 11 4.90 4.79 20.44
C GLY A 11 3.70 3.91 20.81
N GLY A 12 3.85 2.58 20.66
CA GLY A 12 2.90 1.59 21.19
C GLY A 12 1.97 0.98 20.13
N LEU A 13 2.24 -0.28 19.76
CA LEU A 13 1.28 -1.11 19.04
C LEU A 13 0.06 -1.37 19.96
N ARG A 14 -0.88 -0.42 20.04
CA ARG A 14 -2.26 -0.73 20.43
C ARG A 14 -2.88 -1.48 19.25
N LEU A 15 -2.61 -2.78 19.19
CA LEU A 15 -3.22 -3.71 18.28
C LEU A 15 -4.74 -3.55 18.36
N ARG A 16 -5.42 -3.28 17.23
CA ARG A 16 -6.89 -3.25 17.21
C ARG A 16 -7.42 -4.63 17.63
N PRO A 17 -8.53 -4.71 18.37
CA PRO A 17 -9.10 -5.98 18.81
C PRO A 17 -9.29 -6.92 17.61
N LEU A 18 -9.02 -8.22 17.80
CA LEU A 18 -9.09 -9.26 16.77
C LEU A 18 -10.56 -9.57 16.39
N THR A 19 -11.26 -8.58 15.84
CA THR A 19 -12.57 -8.73 15.24
C THR A 19 -12.41 -9.05 13.76
N LYS A 20 -13.34 -9.80 13.14
CA LYS A 20 -13.28 -10.17 11.72
C LYS A 20 -13.02 -8.96 10.80
N GLU A 21 -13.64 -7.83 11.10
CA GLU A 21 -13.45 -6.57 10.37
C GLU A 21 -12.04 -6.00 10.54
N ASN A 22 -11.47 -6.01 11.75
CA ASN A 22 -10.12 -5.53 11.97
C ASN A 22 -9.07 -6.46 11.33
N ILE A 23 -9.28 -7.77 11.37
CA ILE A 23 -8.40 -8.73 10.69
C ILE A 23 -8.37 -8.45 9.19
N LEU A 24 -9.54 -8.23 8.60
CA LEU A 24 -9.69 -8.05 7.16
C LEU A 24 -9.25 -6.65 6.69
N TYR A 25 -9.50 -5.61 7.47
CA TYR A 25 -9.30 -4.22 7.04
C TYR A 25 -8.17 -3.47 7.74
N TYR A 26 -7.56 -4.05 8.78
CA TYR A 26 -6.40 -3.49 9.46
C TYR A 26 -5.16 -4.39 9.30
N TYR A 27 -5.28 -5.68 9.63
CA TYR A 27 -4.12 -6.60 9.59
C TYR A 27 -3.75 -7.06 8.19
N PHE A 28 -4.73 -7.27 7.31
CA PHE A 28 -4.47 -7.69 5.92
C PHE A 28 -3.79 -6.60 5.08
N PRO A 29 -4.24 -5.33 5.10
CA PRO A 29 -3.53 -4.23 4.45
C PRO A 29 -2.12 -4.02 5.03
N LEU A 30 -1.95 -4.21 6.35
CA LEU A 30 -0.63 -4.15 6.99
C LEU A 30 0.31 -5.24 6.46
N LYS A 31 -0.15 -6.49 6.33
CA LYS A 31 0.61 -7.55 5.67
C LYS A 31 0.91 -7.21 4.21
N GLY A 32 -0.03 -6.58 3.50
CA GLY A 32 0.17 -6.05 2.15
C GLY A 32 1.29 -5.02 2.08
N MET A 33 1.39 -4.10 3.04
CA MET A 33 2.50 -3.13 3.12
C MET A 33 3.85 -3.79 3.40
N VAL A 34 3.87 -4.84 4.24
CA VAL A 34 5.10 -5.63 4.47
C VAL A 34 5.52 -6.33 3.18
N SER A 35 4.58 -6.94 2.44
CA SER A 35 4.84 -7.52 1.12
C SER A 35 5.34 -6.46 0.12
N TYR A 36 4.78 -5.26 0.14
CA TYR A 36 5.19 -4.14 -0.72
C TYR A 36 6.61 -3.66 -0.41
N ALA A 37 6.98 -3.55 0.87
CA ALA A 37 8.35 -3.21 1.27
C ALA A 37 9.35 -4.30 0.86
N ALA A 38 8.98 -5.57 1.03
CA ALA A 38 9.81 -6.68 0.58
C ALA A 38 9.95 -6.72 -0.96
N LEU A 39 8.89 -6.32 -1.68
CA LEU A 39 8.90 -6.18 -3.13
C LEU A 39 9.86 -5.07 -3.58
N SER A 40 9.90 -3.92 -2.89
CA SER A 40 10.82 -2.82 -3.23
C SER A 40 12.28 -3.23 -3.10
N VAL A 41 12.62 -3.96 -2.02
CA VAL A 41 13.96 -4.51 -1.80
C VAL A 41 14.32 -5.53 -2.87
N ASN A 42 13.38 -6.39 -3.27
CA ASN A 42 13.59 -7.39 -4.32
C ASN A 42 13.87 -6.75 -5.69
N VAL A 43 13.10 -5.73 -6.07
CA VAL A 43 13.29 -4.99 -7.32
C VAL A 43 14.59 -4.19 -7.31
N MET A 44 14.96 -3.57 -6.19
CA MET A 44 16.17 -2.75 -6.07
C MET A 44 17.47 -3.54 -5.94
N ASN A 45 17.44 -4.67 -5.24
CA ASN A 45 18.60 -5.50 -5.01
C ASN A 45 18.28 -6.98 -5.33
N PRO A 46 18.61 -7.44 -6.55
CA PRO A 46 18.31 -8.80 -6.96
C PRO A 46 19.25 -9.80 -6.25
N SER A 47 20.39 -9.33 -5.73
CA SER A 47 21.39 -10.17 -5.06
C SER A 47 20.90 -10.61 -3.68
N ILE A 48 20.11 -9.77 -3.00
CA ILE A 48 19.36 -10.16 -1.79
C ILE A 48 18.24 -11.13 -2.14
N ALA A 49 17.52 -10.90 -3.25
CA ALA A 49 16.48 -11.84 -3.69
C ALA A 49 17.05 -13.25 -3.95
N ILE A 50 18.20 -13.34 -4.63
CA ILE A 50 18.88 -14.61 -4.93
C ILE A 50 19.46 -15.26 -3.66
N ARG A 51 20.02 -14.48 -2.72
CA ARG A 51 20.62 -15.01 -1.47
C ARG A 51 19.60 -15.38 -0.41
N LEU A 52 18.48 -14.65 -0.32
CA LEU A 52 17.47 -14.91 0.70
C LEU A 52 16.54 -16.05 0.27
N LEU A 53 16.12 -16.10 -1.01
CA LEU A 53 15.11 -17.06 -1.47
C LEU A 53 15.27 -17.41 -2.98
N PRO A 54 15.95 -18.53 -3.33
CA PRO A 54 16.39 -18.86 -4.69
C PRO A 54 15.29 -19.17 -5.73
N LYS A 55 13.99 -19.03 -5.40
CA LYS A 55 12.87 -19.33 -6.32
C LYS A 55 12.19 -18.05 -6.81
N ARG A 56 12.20 -17.82 -8.13
CA ARG A 56 11.63 -16.63 -8.80
C ARG A 56 10.11 -16.46 -8.61
N ASP A 57 9.38 -17.50 -8.20
CA ASP A 57 7.92 -17.43 -7.99
C ASP A 57 7.49 -16.52 -6.83
N VAL A 58 8.43 -16.20 -5.93
CA VAL A 58 8.16 -15.41 -4.74
C VAL A 58 7.83 -13.96 -5.08
N THR A 59 8.48 -13.34 -6.06
CA THR A 59 8.17 -11.94 -6.46
C THR A 59 6.74 -11.81 -7.00
N ASN A 60 6.29 -12.79 -7.79
CA ASN A 60 4.90 -12.85 -8.27
C ASN A 60 3.93 -13.07 -7.11
N PHE A 61 4.30 -13.89 -6.13
CA PHE A 61 3.51 -14.08 -4.92
C PHE A 61 3.42 -12.79 -4.08
N LEU A 62 4.52 -12.05 -3.90
CA LEU A 62 4.53 -10.76 -3.22
C LEU A 62 3.68 -9.73 -3.96
N LEU A 63 3.75 -9.70 -5.29
CA LEU A 63 2.92 -8.83 -6.12
C LEU A 63 1.43 -9.15 -5.94
N ILE A 64 1.04 -10.41 -6.07
CA ILE A 64 -0.36 -10.83 -5.89
C ILE A 64 -0.83 -10.48 -4.48
N HIS A 65 -0.03 -10.75 -3.45
CA HIS A 65 -0.38 -10.44 -2.07
C HIS A 65 -0.50 -8.92 -1.82
N THR A 66 0.37 -8.13 -2.45
CA THR A 66 0.31 -6.66 -2.40
C THR A 66 -0.94 -6.14 -3.09
N ILE A 67 -1.27 -6.64 -4.29
CA ILE A 67 -2.47 -6.28 -5.04
C ILE A 67 -3.71 -6.66 -4.24
N PHE A 68 -3.72 -7.84 -3.63
CA PHE A 68 -4.86 -8.29 -2.83
C PHE A 68 -5.04 -7.43 -1.56
N GLY A 69 -3.95 -7.16 -0.83
CA GLY A 69 -3.98 -6.30 0.36
C GLY A 69 -4.41 -4.86 0.05
N THR A 70 -3.89 -4.29 -1.04
CA THR A 70 -4.30 -2.94 -1.49
C THR A 70 -5.72 -2.93 -2.03
N THR A 71 -6.18 -3.99 -2.71
CA THR A 71 -7.55 -4.08 -3.22
C THR A 71 -8.53 -4.08 -2.06
N LEU A 72 -8.24 -4.87 -1.03
CA LEU A 72 -9.06 -4.96 0.16
C LEU A 72 -9.06 -3.64 0.95
N PHE A 73 -7.92 -2.93 0.96
CA PHE A 73 -7.82 -1.59 1.54
C PHE A 73 -8.67 -0.56 0.79
N LEU A 74 -8.51 -0.45 -0.53
CA LEU A 74 -9.31 0.46 -1.37
C LEU A 74 -10.80 0.12 -1.30
N PHE A 75 -11.13 -1.17 -1.33
CA PHE A 75 -12.52 -1.61 -1.27
C PHE A 75 -13.21 -1.09 -0.01
N SER A 76 -12.52 -1.00 1.13
CA SER A 76 -13.11 -0.56 2.40
C SER A 76 -13.22 0.95 2.59
N ARG A 77 -12.68 1.75 1.67
CA ARG A 77 -12.70 3.20 1.80
C ARG A 77 -14.11 3.77 1.62
N PRO A 78 -14.47 4.84 2.37
CA PRO A 78 -15.81 5.40 2.35
C PRO A 78 -16.21 6.04 1.01
N HIS A 79 -15.29 6.64 0.25
CA HIS A 79 -15.56 7.22 -1.08
C HIS A 79 -16.10 6.21 -2.11
N LEU A 80 -15.85 4.92 -1.88
CA LEU A 80 -16.26 3.82 -2.75
C LEU A 80 -17.55 3.13 -2.27
N LYS A 81 -18.12 3.51 -1.12
CA LYS A 81 -19.32 2.87 -0.55
C LYS A 81 -20.61 3.18 -1.30
N GLU A 82 -20.70 4.35 -1.94
CA GLU A 82 -21.87 4.76 -2.72
C GLU A 82 -21.93 4.09 -4.11
N VAL A 83 -20.83 3.46 -4.53
CA VAL A 83 -20.71 2.78 -5.83
C VAL A 83 -21.23 1.35 -5.72
N PRO A 84 -21.98 0.84 -6.73
CA PRO A 84 -22.43 -0.56 -6.74
C PRO A 84 -21.26 -1.54 -6.62
N THR A 85 -21.45 -2.62 -5.85
CA THR A 85 -20.41 -3.57 -5.42
C THR A 85 -19.53 -4.09 -6.56
N ASN A 86 -20.09 -4.35 -7.74
CA ASN A 86 -19.34 -4.83 -8.91
C ASN A 86 -18.33 -3.78 -9.41
N LYS A 87 -18.77 -2.52 -9.52
CA LYS A 87 -17.91 -1.40 -9.94
C LYS A 87 -16.91 -1.04 -8.84
N ARG A 88 -17.34 -1.10 -7.57
CA ARG A 88 -16.48 -0.91 -6.40
C ARG A 88 -15.30 -1.87 -6.39
N LEU A 89 -15.55 -3.16 -6.63
CA LEU A 89 -14.49 -4.16 -6.73
C LEU A 89 -13.58 -3.88 -7.93
N ALA A 90 -14.14 -3.61 -9.11
CA ALA A 90 -13.37 -3.32 -10.32
C ALA A 90 -12.43 -2.10 -10.13
N PHE A 91 -12.92 -1.01 -9.53
CA PHE A 91 -12.10 0.18 -9.24
C PHE A 91 -11.02 -0.10 -8.20
N SER A 92 -11.34 -0.88 -7.17
CA SER A 92 -10.37 -1.25 -6.13
C SER A 92 -9.24 -2.11 -6.70
N VAL A 93 -9.58 -3.10 -7.54
CA VAL A 93 -8.60 -3.95 -8.23
C VAL A 93 -7.76 -3.11 -9.20
N CYS A 94 -8.39 -2.27 -10.01
CA CYS A 94 -7.70 -1.40 -10.96
C CYS A 94 -6.70 -0.47 -10.26
N GLY A 95 -7.12 0.23 -9.20
CA GLY A 95 -6.24 1.11 -8.42
C GLY A 95 -5.08 0.36 -7.78
N SER A 96 -5.32 -0.87 -7.31
CA SER A 96 -4.30 -1.73 -6.70
C SER A 96 -3.25 -2.22 -7.70
N VAL A 97 -3.69 -2.59 -8.90
CA VAL A 97 -2.81 -2.97 -10.01
C VAL A 97 -1.99 -1.76 -10.45
N LEU A 98 -2.62 -0.61 -10.67
CA LEU A 98 -1.92 0.63 -11.05
C LEU A 98 -0.87 1.04 -10.02
N PHE A 99 -1.21 1.01 -8.73
CA PHE A 99 -0.28 1.32 -7.65
C PHE A 99 0.90 0.33 -7.61
N SER A 100 0.61 -0.97 -7.69
CA SER A 100 1.64 -2.01 -7.57
C SER A 100 2.60 -2.00 -8.76
N PHE A 101 2.08 -1.98 -9.99
CA PHE A 101 2.90 -1.94 -11.21
C PHE A 101 3.58 -0.59 -11.39
N GLY A 102 2.92 0.52 -11.06
CA GLY A 102 3.53 1.85 -11.08
C GLY A 102 4.74 1.95 -10.15
N SER A 103 4.65 1.35 -8.96
CA SER A 103 5.77 1.29 -8.01
C SER A 103 6.94 0.48 -8.57
N VAL A 104 6.67 -0.68 -9.17
CA VAL A 104 7.71 -1.50 -9.81
C VAL A 104 8.40 -0.75 -10.95
N LEU A 105 7.65 0.02 -11.74
CA LEU A 105 8.22 0.82 -12.84
C LEU A 105 9.13 1.93 -12.31
N VAL A 106 8.68 2.67 -11.28
CA VAL A 106 9.50 3.70 -10.61
C VAL A 106 10.79 3.08 -10.06
N TRP A 107 10.68 1.90 -9.46
CA TRP A 107 11.84 1.17 -8.95
C TRP A 107 12.78 0.67 -10.04
N ALA A 108 12.26 0.20 -11.17
CA ALA A 108 13.07 -0.18 -12.31
C ALA A 108 13.87 1.01 -12.86
N VAL A 109 13.23 2.18 -12.97
CA VAL A 109 13.87 3.43 -13.42
C VAL A 109 14.95 3.89 -12.43
N LEU A 110 14.60 4.01 -11.14
CA LEU A 110 15.55 4.35 -10.07
C LEU A 110 16.77 3.44 -10.08
N ARG A 111 16.55 2.13 -10.22
CA ARG A 111 17.63 1.15 -10.29
C ARG A 111 18.52 1.33 -11.52
N SER A 112 17.97 1.70 -12.66
CA SER A 112 18.76 2.00 -13.86
C SER A 112 19.62 3.27 -13.72
N ALA A 113 19.20 4.20 -12.85
CA ALA A 113 19.90 5.46 -12.59
C ALA A 113 20.99 5.36 -11.50
N ILE A 114 20.90 4.39 -10.59
CA ILE A 114 21.81 4.29 -9.44
C ILE A 114 23.10 3.53 -9.81
N PRO A 115 24.31 4.11 -9.59
CA PRO A 115 25.58 3.40 -9.76
C PRO A 115 25.69 2.24 -8.76
N ARG A 116 26.61 1.29 -8.99
CA ARG A 116 26.75 -0.09 -8.43
C ARG A 116 26.82 -0.26 -6.89
N ASN A 117 26.16 0.58 -6.11
CA ASN A 117 26.03 0.53 -4.65
C ASN A 117 24.67 -0.06 -4.25
N GLN A 118 24.70 -1.31 -3.80
CA GLN A 118 23.52 -2.10 -3.46
C GLN A 118 22.76 -1.58 -2.22
N GLY A 119 23.45 -0.98 -1.26
CA GLY A 119 22.82 -0.45 -0.04
C GLY A 119 22.06 0.85 -0.30
N LEU A 120 22.58 1.69 -1.20
CA LEU A 120 21.91 2.92 -1.61
C LEU A 120 20.62 2.60 -2.38
N ALA A 121 20.66 1.58 -3.25
CA ALA A 121 19.48 1.12 -3.99
C ALA A 121 18.37 0.60 -3.07
N THR A 122 18.68 -0.20 -2.05
CA THR A 122 17.64 -0.68 -1.10
C THR A 122 17.09 0.44 -0.24
N ALA A 123 17.93 1.36 0.25
CA ALA A 123 17.48 2.53 1.00
C ALA A 123 16.54 3.40 0.15
N LEU A 124 16.88 3.64 -1.13
CA LEU A 124 16.05 4.38 -2.06
C LEU A 124 14.77 3.63 -2.45
N GLY A 125 14.80 2.31 -2.58
CA GLY A 125 13.58 1.50 -2.79
C GLY A 125 12.62 1.56 -1.62
N LEU A 126 13.13 1.48 -0.40
CA LEU A 126 12.32 1.59 0.81
C LEU A 126 11.79 3.01 1.00
N SER A 127 12.63 4.03 0.84
CA SER A 127 12.20 5.43 1.00
C SER A 127 11.18 5.83 -0.06
N SER A 128 11.42 5.51 -1.34
CA SER A 128 10.46 5.76 -2.43
C SER A 128 9.17 4.97 -2.25
N GLY A 129 9.24 3.71 -1.80
CA GLY A 129 8.05 2.92 -1.49
C GLY A 129 7.20 3.53 -0.38
N VAL A 130 7.83 3.94 0.73
CA VAL A 130 7.12 4.61 1.84
C VAL A 130 6.50 5.93 1.36
N LEU A 131 7.24 6.71 0.56
CA LEU A 131 6.74 7.97 0.01
C LEU A 131 5.54 7.74 -0.90
N MET A 132 5.60 6.77 -1.83
CA MET A 132 4.48 6.44 -2.72
C MET A 132 3.25 5.96 -1.93
N ALA A 133 3.45 5.11 -0.92
CA ALA A 133 2.37 4.65 -0.07
C ALA A 133 1.72 5.80 0.73
N LYS A 134 2.53 6.74 1.23
CA LYS A 134 2.05 7.94 1.93
C LYS A 134 1.26 8.87 1.02
N LEU A 135 1.78 9.18 -0.16
CA LEU A 135 1.07 10.01 -1.14
C LEU A 135 -0.24 9.36 -1.60
N ALA A 136 -0.24 8.05 -1.83
CA ALA A 136 -1.45 7.32 -2.16
C ALA A 136 -2.47 7.36 -1.02
N TYR A 137 -2.02 7.22 0.23
CA TYR A 137 -2.88 7.35 1.40
C TYR A 137 -3.50 8.74 1.50
N ASP A 138 -2.70 9.81 1.41
CA ASP A 138 -3.17 11.19 1.52
C ASP A 138 -4.14 11.56 0.39
N TYR A 139 -3.88 11.05 -0.83
CA TYR A 139 -4.80 11.19 -1.96
C TYR A 139 -6.17 10.55 -1.67
N LEU A 140 -6.18 9.32 -1.14
CA LEU A 140 -7.41 8.64 -0.78
C LEU A 140 -8.12 9.33 0.39
N GLU A 141 -7.38 9.84 1.38
CA GLU A 141 -7.92 10.57 2.54
C GLU A 141 -8.62 11.87 2.12
N THR A 142 -8.01 12.58 1.18
CA THR A 142 -8.58 13.81 0.60
C THR A 142 -9.89 13.51 -0.14
N ASN A 143 -9.92 12.44 -0.93
CA ASN A 143 -11.13 12.01 -1.64
C ASN A 143 -12.24 11.58 -0.68
N ASP A 144 -11.89 10.86 0.40
CA ASP A 144 -12.84 10.48 1.44
C ASP A 144 -13.44 11.70 2.15
N SER A 145 -12.59 12.70 2.45
CA SER A 145 -13.01 13.96 3.08
C SER A 145 -13.96 14.76 2.18
N ASN A 146 -13.68 14.80 0.86
CA ASN A 146 -14.52 15.48 -0.12
C ASN A 146 -15.90 14.79 -0.27
N CYS A 147 -15.95 13.45 -0.22
CA CYS A 147 -17.21 12.72 -0.19
C CYS A 147 -18.02 13.04 1.07
N ALA A 148 -17.37 13.07 2.25
CA ALA A 148 -18.04 13.42 3.51
C ALA A 148 -18.61 14.86 3.51
N GLY A 149 -17.87 15.82 2.94
CA GLY A 149 -18.33 17.21 2.79
C GLY A 149 -19.53 17.36 1.84
N THR A 150 -19.64 16.49 0.83
CA THR A 150 -20.78 16.49 -0.12
C THR A 150 -22.05 15.94 0.52
N VAL A 151 -21.94 14.91 1.35
CA VAL A 151 -23.05 14.35 2.14
C VAL A 151 -23.57 15.38 3.15
N ALA A 152 -22.68 16.15 3.79
CA ALA A 152 -23.05 17.20 4.73
C ALA A 152 -23.78 18.39 4.08
N LYS A 153 -23.55 18.66 2.79
CA LYS A 153 -24.19 19.75 2.04
C LYS A 153 -25.58 19.37 1.48
N LYS A 154 -25.92 18.08 1.52
CA LYS A 154 -27.17 17.53 0.97
C LYS A 154 -28.25 17.32 2.05
N ASN A 155 -27.90 17.50 3.32
CA ASN A 155 -28.82 17.47 4.47
C ASN A 155 -29.14 18.88 4.96
#